data_AF-A0A1G9BQ64-F1
#
_entry.id   AF-A0A1G9BQ64-F1
#
_cell.length_a   1.000
_cell.length_b   1.000
_cell.length_c   1.000
_cell.angle_alpha   90.00
_cell.angle_beta   90.00
_cell.angle_gamma   90.00
#
_symmetry.space_group_name_H-M   'P 1'
#
loop_
_entity.id
_entity.type
_entity.pdbx_description
1 polymer ?
#
loop_
_entity_poly.entity_id
_entity_poly.type
_entity_poly.pdbx_seq_one_letter_code
_entity_poly.pdbx_strand_id
1 'polypeptide(L)'
;MSFVIGRDDDLEDGPVGLLGAYRARDGSEGATLHLDFDGPHAMLIVGKRGYGKSYTMGVLAEGLARADGVAPVIVDPMGVFDTLAESTPGAGVPATVIDEPAVTPTSLDPSSWCALLGLSPESGAGGLVWQAAQATSTLEEMEAHVEATDAPVADKRAASNHLRLADAWEVFDPHGIDADELGSSAVTIIDVSGLESAPMNAVCRGVAEALYRARVTDTIDRLPWLLLDEAHTFFGGVAEPALRTILTRGRAPGVSLVSATQRPSAVPEVGISQSDVLISHRLTSQADLDALQTAQPTYMNFSLSDADRLPEAPGEVVIVDDATETIHSAQVRPRDTPHGGDSPRASDVVADD
;
A
#
# COMPACT_ATOMS: atom_id res chain seq x y z
N MET A 1 -21.59 21.13 11.30
CA MET A 1 -20.66 20.44 12.21
C MET A 1 -19.89 19.46 11.35
N SER A 2 -18.59 19.40 11.59
CA SER A 2 -17.61 18.59 10.86
C SER A 2 -16.65 18.01 11.89
N PHE A 3 -16.07 16.86 11.60
CA PHE A 3 -15.11 16.18 12.47
C PHE A 3 -13.91 15.73 11.63
N VAL A 4 -12.72 15.76 12.21
CA VAL A 4 -11.47 15.32 11.56
C VAL A 4 -11.01 14.04 12.24
N ILE A 5 -10.86 12.98 11.45
CA ILE A 5 -10.29 11.72 11.87
C ILE A 5 -8.77 11.88 11.90
N GLY A 6 -8.10 11.43 12.97
CA GLY A 6 -6.65 11.41 13.10
C GLY A 6 -6.02 12.61 13.83
N ARG A 7 -6.83 13.59 14.28
CA ARG A 7 -6.37 14.71 15.13
C ARG A 7 -7.49 15.22 16.05
N ASP A 8 -7.08 15.76 17.21
CA ASP A 8 -7.98 16.47 18.14
C ASP A 8 -8.24 17.94 17.73
N ASP A 9 -7.45 18.47 16.79
CA ASP A 9 -7.45 19.89 16.38
C ASP A 9 -8.56 20.24 15.36
N ASP A 10 -8.82 21.54 15.17
CA ASP A 10 -9.89 22.03 14.29
C ASP A 10 -9.50 21.87 12.80
N LEU A 11 -10.51 21.94 11.91
CA LEU A 11 -10.32 21.82 10.46
C LEU A 11 -9.32 22.82 9.85
N GLU A 12 -9.12 23.98 10.49
CA GLU A 12 -8.25 25.04 9.99
C GLU A 12 -6.77 24.81 10.34
N ASP A 13 -6.48 23.80 11.17
CA ASP A 13 -5.14 23.57 11.73
C ASP A 13 -4.22 22.74 10.81
N GLY A 14 -4.63 22.43 9.56
CA GLY A 14 -3.77 21.83 8.55
C GLY A 14 -4.52 21.21 7.37
N PRO A 15 -3.82 20.62 6.39
CA PRO A 15 -4.43 19.90 5.28
C PRO A 15 -5.30 18.74 5.77
N VAL A 16 -6.49 18.63 5.19
CA VAL A 16 -7.48 17.58 5.45
C VAL A 16 -8.17 17.15 4.15
N GLY A 17 -8.65 15.91 4.10
CA GLY A 17 -9.44 15.38 2.99
C GLY A 17 -10.84 15.00 3.39
N LEU A 18 -11.84 15.33 2.58
CA LEU A 18 -13.22 14.85 2.80
C LEU A 18 -13.28 13.34 2.58
N LEU A 19 -13.59 12.59 3.64
CA LEU A 19 -13.76 11.13 3.60
C LEU A 19 -15.22 10.73 3.38
N GLY A 20 -16.16 11.48 3.94
CA GLY A 20 -17.56 11.10 3.92
C GLY A 20 -18.43 11.89 4.89
N ALA A 21 -19.48 11.25 5.39
CA ALA A 21 -20.36 11.81 6.41
C ALA A 21 -20.73 10.76 7.45
N TYR A 22 -21.07 11.21 8.66
CA TYR A 22 -21.67 10.34 9.67
C TYR A 22 -22.94 9.69 9.14
N ARG A 23 -23.14 8.44 9.50
CA ARG A 23 -24.39 7.72 9.27
C ARG A 23 -25.23 7.78 10.54
N ALA A 24 -26.38 8.45 10.47
CA ALA A 24 -27.36 8.41 11.55
C ALA A 24 -28.03 7.02 11.62
N ARG A 25 -28.63 6.70 12.78
CA ARG A 25 -29.32 5.41 12.99
C ARG A 25 -30.51 5.18 12.04
N ASP A 26 -31.05 6.25 11.46
CA ASP A 26 -32.13 6.20 10.47
C ASP A 26 -31.61 6.12 9.03
N GLY A 27 -30.29 6.04 8.83
CA GLY A 27 -29.64 6.00 7.52
C GLY A 27 -29.44 7.37 6.85
N SER A 28 -29.81 8.47 7.51
CA SER A 28 -29.55 9.82 6.99
C SER A 28 -28.08 10.24 7.17
N GLU A 29 -27.61 11.10 6.27
CA GLU A 29 -26.28 11.70 6.36
C GLU A 29 -26.25 12.79 7.43
N GLY A 30 -25.27 12.67 8.34
CA GLY A 30 -25.02 13.58 9.44
C GLY A 30 -23.91 14.59 9.13
N ALA A 31 -23.10 14.90 10.15
CA ALA A 31 -21.95 15.79 10.01
C ALA A 31 -20.91 15.24 8.99
N THR A 32 -20.16 16.14 8.36
CA THR A 32 -19.10 15.76 7.43
C THR A 32 -17.89 15.22 8.19
N LEU A 33 -17.26 14.18 7.63
CA LEU A 33 -16.07 13.53 8.16
C LEU A 33 -14.89 13.81 7.22
N HIS A 34 -13.85 14.42 7.78
CA HIS A 34 -12.58 14.63 7.12
C HIS A 34 -11.52 13.71 7.71
N LEU A 35 -10.44 13.49 7.00
CA LEU A 35 -9.25 12.80 7.48
C LEU A 35 -8.08 13.78 7.52
N ASP A 36 -7.28 13.69 8.57
CA ASP A 36 -5.99 14.36 8.72
C ASP A 36 -5.02 13.95 7.59
N PHE A 37 -4.46 14.95 6.89
CA PHE A 37 -3.34 14.76 5.95
C PHE A 37 -2.07 15.53 6.34
N ASP A 38 -2.07 16.19 7.49
CA ASP A 38 -0.93 16.99 7.99
C ASP A 38 0.08 16.11 8.74
N GLY A 39 -0.42 15.13 9.48
CA GLY A 39 0.36 14.16 10.22
C GLY A 39 0.68 12.89 9.42
N PRO A 40 1.72 12.14 9.81
CA PRO A 40 1.94 10.80 9.31
C PRO A 40 1.00 9.79 9.98
N HIS A 41 0.41 8.91 9.17
CA HIS A 41 -0.57 7.92 9.61
C HIS A 41 -0.17 6.49 9.24
N ALA A 42 -0.57 5.53 10.08
CA ALA A 42 -0.60 4.12 9.76
C ALA A 42 -2.08 3.69 9.68
N MET A 43 -2.60 3.57 8.48
CA MET A 43 -4.01 3.26 8.28
C MET A 43 -4.23 1.83 7.82
N LEU A 44 -5.32 1.22 8.30
CA LEU A 44 -5.76 -0.10 7.86
C LEU A 44 -7.20 -0.03 7.34
N ILE A 45 -7.40 -0.44 6.08
CA ILE A 45 -8.71 -0.54 5.44
C ILE A 45 -9.06 -2.01 5.26
N VAL A 46 -10.10 -2.48 5.94
CA VAL A 46 -10.48 -3.90 5.95
C VAL A 46 -11.91 -4.11 5.51
N GLY A 47 -12.20 -5.28 4.95
CA GLY A 47 -13.54 -5.61 4.46
C GLY A 47 -13.55 -6.74 3.44
N LYS A 48 -14.68 -7.40 3.29
CA LYS A 48 -14.82 -8.45 2.26
C LYS A 48 -14.78 -7.89 0.83
N ARG A 49 -14.65 -8.78 -0.16
CA ARG A 49 -14.65 -8.44 -1.59
C ARG A 49 -15.93 -7.72 -2.00
N GLY A 50 -15.79 -6.67 -2.82
CA GLY A 50 -16.92 -5.91 -3.38
C GLY A 50 -17.63 -4.95 -2.42
N TYR A 51 -17.03 -4.62 -1.26
CA TYR A 51 -17.64 -3.71 -0.29
C TYR A 51 -17.10 -2.27 -0.31
N GLY A 52 -16.05 -2.01 -1.10
CA GLY A 52 -15.56 -0.66 -1.34
C GLY A 52 -14.19 -0.33 -0.73
N LYS A 53 -13.35 -1.30 -0.37
CA LYS A 53 -11.98 -1.02 0.13
C LYS A 53 -11.16 -0.17 -0.85
N SER A 54 -10.96 -0.67 -2.08
CA SER A 54 -10.24 0.04 -3.14
C SER A 54 -10.94 1.35 -3.51
N TYR A 55 -12.27 1.40 -3.39
CA TYR A 55 -13.05 2.63 -3.55
C TYR A 55 -12.70 3.69 -2.50
N THR A 56 -12.68 3.31 -1.22
CA THR A 56 -12.26 4.18 -0.11
C THR A 56 -10.84 4.66 -0.30
N MET A 57 -9.93 3.76 -0.68
CA MET A 57 -8.54 4.13 -0.96
C MET A 57 -8.43 5.10 -2.16
N GLY A 58 -9.30 4.96 -3.16
CA GLY A 58 -9.45 5.93 -4.24
C GLY A 58 -9.88 7.30 -3.71
N VAL A 59 -10.92 7.36 -2.86
CA VAL A 59 -11.36 8.60 -2.19
C VAL A 59 -10.21 9.27 -1.41
N LEU A 60 -9.38 8.48 -0.73
CA LEU A 60 -8.18 8.98 -0.04
C LEU A 60 -7.17 9.55 -1.04
N ALA A 61 -6.86 8.84 -2.12
CA ALA A 61 -5.95 9.29 -3.16
C ALA A 61 -6.41 10.61 -3.81
N GLU A 62 -7.71 10.76 -4.11
CA GLU A 62 -8.27 12.01 -4.62
C GLU A 62 -8.10 13.17 -3.63
N GLY A 63 -8.24 12.90 -2.33
CA GLY A 63 -8.03 13.90 -1.28
C GLY A 63 -6.56 14.29 -1.17
N LEU A 64 -5.67 13.31 -1.11
CA LEU A 64 -4.23 13.51 -0.97
C LEU A 64 -3.64 14.30 -2.13
N ALA A 65 -4.03 14.01 -3.37
CA ALA A 65 -3.54 14.76 -4.54
C ALA A 65 -4.05 16.22 -4.61
N ARG A 66 -5.03 16.59 -3.77
CA ARG A 66 -5.51 17.97 -3.62
C ARG A 66 -4.93 18.66 -2.40
N ALA A 67 -4.23 17.94 -1.54
CA ALA A 67 -3.59 18.48 -0.35
C ALA A 67 -2.16 18.94 -0.67
N ASP A 68 -1.80 20.09 -0.14
CA ASP A 68 -0.42 20.58 -0.21
C ASP A 68 0.47 19.82 0.78
N GLY A 69 1.75 19.66 0.44
CA GLY A 69 2.74 19.06 1.34
C GLY A 69 2.79 17.54 1.37
N VAL A 70 1.86 16.82 0.72
CA VAL A 70 1.86 15.35 0.65
C VAL A 70 2.20 14.82 -0.75
N ALA A 71 2.70 13.59 -0.80
CA ALA A 71 3.02 12.87 -2.04
C ALA A 71 2.36 11.47 -2.03
N PRO A 72 1.19 11.30 -2.67
CA PRO A 72 0.48 10.03 -2.71
C PRO A 72 1.08 9.06 -3.73
N VAL A 73 1.40 7.84 -3.28
CA VAL A 73 1.92 6.75 -4.11
C VAL A 73 1.04 5.52 -3.90
N ILE A 74 0.46 4.96 -4.96
CA ILE A 74 -0.34 3.73 -4.91
C ILE A 74 0.47 2.59 -5.52
N VAL A 75 0.54 1.44 -4.86
CA VAL A 75 0.95 0.18 -5.50
C VAL A 75 -0.30 -0.60 -5.84
N ASP A 76 -0.54 -0.81 -7.13
CA ASP A 76 -1.79 -1.36 -7.66
C ASP A 76 -1.57 -2.76 -8.27
N PRO A 77 -1.80 -3.84 -7.51
CA PRO A 77 -1.72 -5.19 -8.05
C PRO A 77 -2.93 -5.59 -8.90
N MET A 78 -4.04 -4.85 -8.85
CA MET A 78 -5.29 -5.21 -9.53
C MET A 78 -5.55 -4.39 -10.80
N GLY A 79 -4.81 -3.30 -11.03
CA GLY A 79 -4.98 -2.40 -12.18
C GLY A 79 -6.34 -1.69 -12.17
N VAL A 80 -6.75 -1.18 -11.01
CA VAL A 80 -8.07 -0.51 -10.80
C VAL A 80 -7.95 0.99 -10.52
N PHE A 81 -6.73 1.48 -10.29
CA PHE A 81 -6.45 2.87 -9.92
C PHE A 81 -5.99 3.75 -11.09
N ASP A 82 -5.65 3.17 -12.25
CA ASP A 82 -5.37 3.88 -13.50
C ASP A 82 -6.46 4.92 -13.87
N THR A 83 -7.72 4.59 -13.57
CA THR A 83 -8.90 5.46 -13.70
C THR A 83 -8.79 6.80 -12.96
N LEU A 84 -7.93 6.94 -11.96
CA LEU A 84 -7.64 8.23 -11.31
C LEU A 84 -7.00 9.23 -12.27
N ALA A 85 -6.23 8.76 -13.26
CA ALA A 85 -5.61 9.59 -14.28
C ALA A 85 -6.58 10.02 -15.39
N GLU A 86 -7.79 9.44 -15.42
CA GLU A 86 -8.81 9.84 -16.38
C GLU A 86 -9.37 11.23 -16.07
N SER A 87 -9.27 12.14 -17.03
CA SER A 87 -9.72 13.52 -16.86
C SER A 87 -11.25 13.64 -16.86
N THR A 88 -11.82 13.96 -15.70
CA THR A 88 -13.20 14.43 -15.60
C THR A 88 -13.22 15.97 -15.58
N PRO A 89 -14.01 16.66 -16.44
CA PRO A 89 -14.05 18.12 -16.46
C PRO A 89 -14.39 18.73 -15.10
N GLY A 90 -13.49 19.56 -14.56
CA GLY A 90 -13.69 20.31 -13.31
C GLY A 90 -13.43 19.52 -12.01
N ALA A 91 -13.07 18.24 -12.09
CA ALA A 91 -12.84 17.38 -10.92
C ALA A 91 -11.58 16.50 -11.01
N GLY A 92 -10.77 16.67 -12.08
CA GLY A 92 -9.59 15.86 -12.34
C GLY A 92 -8.61 15.83 -11.18
N VAL A 93 -8.13 14.62 -10.89
CA VAL A 93 -7.06 14.37 -9.92
C VAL A 93 -5.77 14.24 -10.73
N PRO A 94 -4.74 15.07 -10.48
CA PRO A 94 -3.48 14.87 -11.16
C PRO A 94 -2.93 13.52 -10.74
N ALA A 95 -2.76 12.62 -11.70
CA ALA A 95 -2.21 11.29 -11.48
C ALA A 95 -1.28 10.92 -12.64
N THR A 96 -0.30 10.07 -12.34
CA THR A 96 0.68 9.54 -13.29
C THR A 96 0.76 8.04 -13.04
N VAL A 97 0.69 7.26 -14.11
CA VAL A 97 0.80 5.80 -14.05
C VAL A 97 2.19 5.39 -14.52
N ILE A 98 2.84 4.52 -13.76
CA ILE A 98 4.10 3.85 -14.11
C ILE A 98 3.72 2.41 -14.45
N ASP A 99 3.56 2.14 -15.75
CA ASP A 99 3.10 0.84 -16.28
C ASP A 99 4.22 -0.23 -16.28
N GLU A 100 5.48 0.20 -16.33
CA GLU A 100 6.67 -0.66 -16.34
C GLU A 100 7.58 -0.29 -15.17
N PRO A 101 7.18 -0.59 -13.91
CA PRO A 101 7.93 -0.13 -12.75
C PRO A 101 9.22 -0.92 -12.57
N ALA A 102 10.35 -0.21 -12.50
CA ALA A 102 11.65 -0.78 -12.16
C ALA A 102 12.23 -0.14 -10.90
N VAL A 103 12.88 -0.94 -10.07
CA VAL A 103 13.55 -0.50 -8.84
C VAL A 103 15.03 -0.82 -8.86
N THR A 104 15.83 -0.09 -8.08
CA THR A 104 17.27 -0.38 -8.01
C THR A 104 17.53 -1.75 -7.37
N PRO A 105 18.45 -2.58 -7.89
CA PRO A 105 18.82 -3.85 -7.25
C PRO A 105 19.28 -3.70 -5.79
N THR A 106 19.82 -2.52 -5.45
CA THR A 106 20.26 -2.17 -4.10
C THR A 106 19.13 -1.92 -3.11
N SER A 107 17.86 -1.89 -3.54
CA SER A 107 16.70 -1.80 -2.64
C SER A 107 16.38 -3.12 -1.93
N LEU A 108 17.10 -4.18 -2.30
CA LEU A 108 17.03 -5.49 -1.66
C LEU A 108 18.37 -5.74 -0.98
N ASP A 109 18.32 -5.98 0.32
CA ASP A 109 19.48 -6.49 1.03
C ASP A 109 19.79 -7.94 0.57
N PRO A 110 21.02 -8.44 0.80
CA PRO A 110 21.42 -9.77 0.34
C PRO A 110 20.50 -10.91 0.78
N SER A 111 19.88 -10.81 1.96
CA SER A 111 18.95 -11.85 2.44
C SER A 111 17.63 -11.82 1.69
N SER A 112 17.12 -10.63 1.39
CA SER A 112 15.94 -10.41 0.55
C SER A 112 16.16 -10.92 -0.87
N TRP A 113 17.36 -10.77 -1.45
CA TRP A 113 17.71 -11.34 -2.76
C TRP A 113 17.60 -12.87 -2.78
N CYS A 114 18.15 -13.55 -1.76
CA CYS A 114 18.01 -14.99 -1.65
C CYS A 114 16.54 -15.42 -1.52
N ALA A 115 15.77 -14.75 -0.65
CA ALA A 115 14.36 -15.06 -0.44
C ALA A 115 13.53 -14.84 -1.72
N LEU A 116 13.74 -13.72 -2.42
CA LEU A 116 13.06 -13.37 -3.67
C LEU A 116 13.28 -14.44 -4.75
N LEU A 117 14.49 -14.97 -4.84
CA LEU A 117 14.88 -15.98 -5.83
C LEU A 117 14.57 -17.42 -5.38
N GLY A 118 13.98 -17.61 -4.20
CA GLY A 118 13.69 -18.94 -3.64
C GLY A 118 14.95 -19.74 -3.27
N LEU A 119 16.05 -19.06 -2.95
CA LEU A 119 17.33 -19.66 -2.59
C LEU A 119 17.54 -19.65 -1.06
N SER A 120 18.11 -20.72 -0.54
CA SER A 120 18.65 -20.71 0.82
C SER A 120 20.02 -20.01 0.83
N PRO A 121 20.27 -19.04 1.74
CA PRO A 121 21.60 -18.42 1.89
C PRO A 121 22.73 -19.42 2.19
N GLU A 122 22.39 -20.60 2.73
CA GLU A 122 23.35 -21.66 3.06
C GLU A 122 23.68 -22.55 1.85
N SER A 123 22.89 -22.47 0.77
CA SER A 123 23.18 -23.19 -0.47
C SER A 123 24.34 -22.54 -1.24
N GLY A 124 25.06 -23.30 -2.07
CA GLY A 124 26.14 -22.76 -2.89
C GLY A 124 25.67 -21.60 -3.79
N ALA A 125 24.55 -21.78 -4.49
CA ALA A 125 23.95 -20.74 -5.31
C ALA A 125 23.48 -19.53 -4.49
N GLY A 126 22.83 -19.75 -3.34
CA GLY A 126 22.37 -18.67 -2.48
C GLY A 126 23.51 -17.86 -1.87
N GLY A 127 24.58 -18.51 -1.43
CA GLY A 127 25.78 -17.84 -0.94
C GLY A 127 26.46 -16.97 -2.01
N LEU A 128 26.47 -17.44 -3.26
CA LEU A 128 26.99 -16.67 -4.40
C LEU A 128 26.14 -15.43 -4.69
N VAL A 129 24.81 -15.59 -4.75
CA VAL A 129 23.88 -14.45 -4.92
C VAL A 129 24.02 -13.45 -3.78
N TRP A 130 24.13 -13.93 -2.54
CA TRP A 130 24.32 -13.07 -1.37
C TRP A 130 25.59 -12.22 -1.49
N GLN A 131 26.71 -12.86 -1.84
CA GLN A 131 28.00 -12.17 -2.00
C GLN A 131 27.95 -11.14 -3.13
N ALA A 132 27.34 -11.50 -4.26
CA ALA A 132 27.13 -10.59 -5.38
C ALA A 132 26.28 -9.37 -4.96
N ALA A 133 25.11 -9.59 -4.36
CA ALA A 133 24.22 -8.52 -3.88
C ALA A 133 24.89 -7.59 -2.86
N GLN A 134 25.83 -8.10 -2.07
CA GLN A 134 26.60 -7.29 -1.11
C GLN A 134 27.70 -6.45 -1.78
N ALA A 135 28.28 -6.94 -2.88
CA ALA A 135 29.47 -6.38 -3.48
C ALA A 135 29.18 -5.43 -4.66
N THR A 136 28.01 -5.53 -5.27
CA THR A 136 27.67 -4.85 -6.53
C THR A 136 26.33 -4.14 -6.47
N SER A 137 26.02 -3.37 -7.50
CA SER A 137 24.83 -2.50 -7.54
C SER A 137 23.86 -2.79 -8.68
N THR A 138 24.28 -3.56 -9.68
CA THR A 138 23.44 -3.94 -10.83
C THR A 138 23.34 -5.46 -11.00
N LEU A 139 22.30 -5.95 -11.67
CA LEU A 139 22.16 -7.37 -12.00
C LEU A 139 23.30 -7.87 -12.90
N GLU A 140 23.72 -7.07 -13.87
CA GLU A 140 24.87 -7.37 -14.74
C GLU A 140 26.15 -7.56 -13.92
N GLU A 141 26.43 -6.64 -12.97
CA GLU A 141 27.57 -6.75 -12.08
C GLU A 141 27.46 -7.97 -11.16
N MET A 142 26.25 -8.30 -10.68
CA MET A 142 26.01 -9.49 -9.86
C MET A 142 26.32 -10.77 -10.64
N GLU A 143 25.87 -10.90 -11.89
CA GLU A 143 26.17 -12.07 -12.74
C GLU A 143 27.68 -12.16 -13.01
N ALA A 144 28.33 -11.04 -13.34
CA ALA A 144 29.78 -11.00 -13.53
C ALA A 144 30.55 -11.39 -12.26
N HIS A 145 30.07 -10.97 -11.08
CA HIS A 145 30.65 -11.33 -9.79
C HIS A 145 30.58 -12.83 -9.54
N VAL A 146 29.41 -13.46 -9.79
CA VAL A 146 29.21 -14.90 -9.64
C VAL A 146 30.14 -15.69 -10.55
N GLU A 147 30.24 -15.32 -11.83
CA GLU A 147 31.06 -16.04 -12.82
C GLU A 147 32.56 -15.97 -12.52
N ALA A 148 33.02 -14.83 -11.96
CA ALA A 148 34.41 -14.60 -11.58
C ALA A 148 34.88 -15.43 -10.37
N THR A 149 33.96 -16.06 -9.62
CA THR A 149 34.33 -16.89 -8.46
C THR A 149 34.93 -18.25 -8.86
N ASP A 150 35.78 -18.79 -7.98
CA ASP A 150 36.31 -20.17 -8.08
C ASP A 150 35.33 -21.23 -7.52
N ALA A 151 34.06 -20.87 -7.32
CA ALA A 151 33.04 -21.78 -6.79
C ALA A 151 32.70 -22.93 -7.78
N PRO A 152 32.10 -24.03 -7.30
CA PRO A 152 31.70 -25.14 -8.16
C PRO A 152 30.83 -24.68 -9.34
N VAL A 153 31.09 -25.21 -10.53
CA VAL A 153 30.39 -24.83 -11.78
C VAL A 153 28.87 -24.99 -11.67
N ALA A 154 28.40 -26.01 -10.94
CA ALA A 154 26.98 -26.23 -10.72
C ALA A 154 26.31 -25.10 -9.93
N ASP A 155 26.99 -24.60 -8.88
CA ASP A 155 26.49 -23.51 -8.04
C ASP A 155 26.48 -22.18 -8.79
N LYS A 156 27.56 -21.89 -9.54
CA LYS A 156 27.61 -20.71 -10.42
C LYS A 156 26.48 -20.72 -11.44
N ARG A 157 26.32 -21.83 -12.17
CA ARG A 157 25.25 -21.98 -13.15
C ARG A 157 23.87 -21.81 -12.53
N ALA A 158 23.63 -22.34 -11.33
CA ALA A 158 22.38 -22.16 -10.63
C ALA A 158 22.16 -20.69 -10.26
N ALA A 159 23.12 -20.03 -9.62
CA ALA A 159 23.03 -18.61 -9.28
C ALA A 159 22.78 -17.73 -10.53
N SER A 160 23.56 -17.89 -11.60
CA SER A 160 23.39 -17.14 -12.85
C SER A 160 22.02 -17.41 -13.52
N ASN A 161 21.46 -18.62 -13.41
CA ASN A 161 20.10 -18.88 -13.90
C ASN A 161 19.04 -18.10 -13.10
N HIS A 162 19.18 -18.01 -11.78
CA HIS A 162 18.25 -17.24 -10.94
C HIS A 162 18.39 -15.73 -11.17
N LEU A 163 19.61 -15.22 -11.34
CA LEU A 163 19.83 -13.80 -11.69
C LEU A 163 19.24 -13.45 -13.06
N ARG A 164 19.40 -14.32 -14.06
CA ARG A 164 18.75 -14.14 -15.38
C ARG A 164 17.23 -14.24 -15.33
N LEU A 165 16.67 -15.01 -14.40
CA LEU A 165 15.23 -15.02 -14.15
C LEU A 165 14.77 -13.66 -13.58
N ALA A 166 15.52 -13.08 -12.63
CA ALA A 166 15.20 -11.77 -12.09
C ALA A 166 15.36 -10.65 -13.13
N ASP A 167 16.38 -10.72 -13.98
CA ASP A 167 16.59 -9.79 -15.09
C ASP A 167 15.41 -9.83 -16.08
N ALA A 168 14.93 -11.03 -16.41
CA ALA A 168 13.79 -11.24 -17.30
C ALA A 168 12.44 -10.76 -16.73
N TRP A 169 12.36 -10.38 -15.46
CA TRP A 169 11.17 -9.72 -14.92
C TRP A 169 11.08 -8.25 -15.32
N GLU A 170 12.19 -7.63 -15.78
CA GLU A 170 12.25 -6.23 -16.21
C GLU A 170 11.81 -5.22 -15.12
N VAL A 171 11.90 -5.62 -13.84
CA VAL A 171 11.57 -4.77 -12.67
C VAL A 171 12.81 -4.23 -11.95
N PHE A 172 14.00 -4.44 -12.51
CA PHE A 172 15.26 -4.00 -11.92
C PHE A 172 16.03 -3.10 -12.88
N ASP A 173 16.29 -1.86 -12.46
CA ASP A 173 17.06 -0.88 -13.23
C ASP A 173 17.98 -0.10 -12.28
N PRO A 174 19.28 0.10 -12.59
CA PRO A 174 20.20 0.92 -11.77
C PRO A 174 19.73 2.37 -11.55
N HIS A 175 18.88 2.86 -12.44
CA HIS A 175 18.17 4.14 -12.43
C HIS A 175 16.66 3.96 -12.28
N GLY A 176 16.22 2.89 -11.61
CA GLY A 176 14.82 2.67 -11.28
C GLY A 176 14.18 3.84 -10.53
N ILE A 177 12.87 3.75 -10.29
CA ILE A 177 11.99 4.83 -9.83
C ILE A 177 12.68 5.79 -8.84
N ASP A 178 12.72 7.06 -9.22
CA ASP A 178 13.41 8.13 -8.49
C ASP A 178 12.53 8.71 -7.36
N ALA A 179 13.18 9.22 -6.32
CA ALA A 179 12.52 9.91 -5.23
C ALA A 179 11.75 11.15 -5.73
N ASP A 180 12.25 11.86 -6.74
CA ASP A 180 11.57 13.03 -7.31
C ASP A 180 10.23 12.66 -7.97
N GLU A 181 10.15 11.50 -8.64
CA GLU A 181 8.92 11.00 -9.25
C GLU A 181 7.90 10.57 -8.19
N LEU A 182 8.38 9.93 -7.12
CA LEU A 182 7.55 9.55 -5.98
C LEU A 182 7.17 10.72 -5.07
N GLY A 183 7.92 11.83 -5.13
CA GLY A 183 7.72 13.06 -4.35
C GLY A 183 6.79 14.07 -5.01
N SER A 184 6.12 13.70 -6.11
CA SER A 184 5.16 14.55 -6.81
C SER A 184 3.90 14.80 -5.98
N SER A 185 3.22 15.93 -6.22
CA SER A 185 1.87 16.17 -5.67
C SER A 185 0.78 15.40 -6.39
N ALA A 186 1.06 14.91 -7.60
CA ALA A 186 0.16 14.03 -8.32
C ALA A 186 0.14 12.64 -7.65
N VAL A 187 -0.97 11.90 -7.80
CA VAL A 187 -0.99 10.48 -7.42
C VAL A 187 -0.07 9.72 -8.36
N THR A 188 1.01 9.15 -7.83
CA THR A 188 1.87 8.22 -8.58
C THR A 188 1.32 6.81 -8.40
N ILE A 189 0.83 6.21 -9.49
CA ILE A 189 0.27 4.86 -9.51
C ILE A 189 1.34 3.93 -10.08
N ILE A 190 1.81 3.01 -9.25
CA ILE A 190 2.75 1.96 -9.62
C ILE A 190 1.92 0.74 -10.01
N ASP A 191 1.72 0.55 -11.32
CA ASP A 191 0.99 -0.61 -11.82
C ASP A 191 1.88 -1.84 -11.75
N VAL A 192 1.50 -2.78 -10.88
CA VAL A 192 2.16 -4.09 -10.75
C VAL A 192 1.18 -5.21 -11.13
N SER A 193 0.08 -4.86 -11.78
CA SER A 193 -0.87 -5.81 -12.31
C SER A 193 -0.23 -6.65 -13.41
N GLY A 194 -0.60 -7.93 -13.47
CA GLY A 194 0.01 -8.88 -14.41
C GLY A 194 1.41 -9.40 -14.02
N LEU A 195 2.12 -8.76 -13.07
CA LEU A 195 3.37 -9.30 -12.54
C LEU A 195 3.13 -10.52 -11.66
N GLU A 196 4.09 -11.45 -11.67
CA GLU A 196 4.11 -12.55 -10.70
C GLU A 196 4.44 -12.05 -9.29
N SER A 197 4.15 -12.88 -8.28
CA SER A 197 4.31 -12.52 -6.86
C SER A 197 5.72 -12.00 -6.50
N ALA A 198 6.78 -12.61 -7.06
CA ALA A 198 8.16 -12.23 -6.79
C ALA A 198 8.49 -10.82 -7.32
N PRO A 199 8.38 -10.51 -8.63
CA PRO A 199 8.66 -9.16 -9.14
C PRO A 199 7.74 -8.09 -8.55
N MET A 200 6.45 -8.40 -8.35
CA MET A 200 5.51 -7.50 -7.67
C MET A 200 6.00 -7.13 -6.25
N ASN A 201 6.49 -8.11 -5.48
CA ASN A 201 7.05 -7.85 -4.15
C ASN A 201 8.38 -7.07 -4.20
N ALA A 202 9.21 -7.30 -5.22
CA ALA A 202 10.45 -6.55 -5.39
C ALA A 202 10.17 -5.06 -5.64
N VAL A 203 9.21 -4.74 -6.53
CA VAL A 203 8.79 -3.36 -6.80
C VAL A 203 8.26 -2.69 -5.52
N CYS A 204 7.33 -3.33 -4.81
CA CYS A 204 6.79 -2.79 -3.57
C CYS A 204 7.87 -2.55 -2.49
N ARG A 205 8.81 -3.49 -2.36
CA ARG A 205 9.98 -3.35 -1.48
C ARG A 205 10.81 -2.11 -1.86
N GLY A 206 11.11 -1.93 -3.14
CA GLY A 206 11.91 -0.82 -3.64
C GLY A 206 11.22 0.54 -3.47
N VAL A 207 9.93 0.64 -3.80
CA VAL A 207 9.13 1.87 -3.60
C VAL A 207 9.09 2.25 -2.12
N ALA A 208 8.79 1.30 -1.23
CA ALA A 208 8.71 1.57 0.19
C ALA A 208 10.07 1.99 0.79
N GLU A 209 11.18 1.38 0.35
CA GLU A 209 12.52 1.83 0.75
C GLU A 209 12.86 3.22 0.20
N ALA A 210 12.56 3.48 -1.07
CA ALA A 210 12.84 4.76 -1.71
C ALA A 210 12.14 5.90 -0.98
N LEU A 211 10.84 5.77 -0.70
CA LEU A 211 10.06 6.76 0.06
C LEU A 211 10.64 7.00 1.47
N TYR A 212 10.91 5.91 2.20
CA TYR A 212 11.44 6.02 3.56
C TYR A 212 12.82 6.68 3.56
N ARG A 213 13.71 6.23 2.69
CA ARG A 213 15.07 6.77 2.55
C ARG A 213 15.03 8.24 2.17
N ALA A 214 14.20 8.59 1.19
CA ALA A 214 14.09 9.96 0.69
C ALA A 214 13.70 10.94 1.80
N ARG A 215 12.80 10.54 2.71
CA ARG A 215 12.46 11.35 3.89
C ARG A 215 13.53 11.38 4.97
N VAL A 216 14.27 10.28 5.17
CA VAL A 216 15.39 10.26 6.12
C VAL A 216 16.58 11.10 5.63
N THR A 217 16.77 11.20 4.32
CA THR A 217 17.86 11.95 3.70
C THR A 217 17.46 13.34 3.21
N ASP A 218 16.21 13.76 3.47
CA ASP A 218 15.65 15.05 3.04
C ASP A 218 15.81 15.32 1.53
N THR A 219 15.64 14.28 0.69
CA THR A 219 15.67 14.42 -0.77
C THR A 219 14.30 14.77 -1.36
N ILE A 220 13.22 14.56 -0.61
CA ILE A 220 11.88 15.03 -0.95
C ILE A 220 11.34 15.90 0.18
N ASP A 221 10.73 17.03 -0.21
CA ASP A 221 10.17 18.01 0.71
C ASP A 221 8.73 17.64 1.16
N ARG A 222 8.06 16.75 0.43
CA ARG A 222 6.69 16.32 0.69
C ARG A 222 6.64 15.04 1.53
N LEU A 223 5.60 14.91 2.35
CA LEU A 223 5.33 13.73 3.17
C LEU A 223 4.68 12.62 2.33
N PRO A 224 5.35 11.46 2.13
CA PRO A 224 4.79 10.39 1.32
C PRO A 224 3.65 9.68 2.00
N TRP A 225 2.67 9.30 1.19
CA TRP A 225 1.59 8.41 1.56
C TRP A 225 1.65 7.19 0.65
N LEU A 226 2.14 6.07 1.18
CA LEU A 226 2.16 4.80 0.46
C LEU A 226 0.81 4.09 0.66
N LEU A 227 0.05 3.93 -0.41
CA LEU A 227 -1.24 3.25 -0.45
C LEU A 227 -1.04 1.86 -1.08
N LEU A 228 -1.30 0.80 -0.31
CA LEU A 228 -1.17 -0.58 -0.77
C LEU A 228 -2.54 -1.24 -0.86
N ASP A 229 -2.98 -1.56 -2.08
CA ASP A 229 -4.11 -2.47 -2.26
C ASP A 229 -3.69 -3.93 -2.12
N GLU A 230 -4.63 -4.75 -1.66
CA GLU A 230 -4.42 -6.16 -1.33
C GLU A 230 -3.15 -6.40 -0.48
N ALA A 231 -2.88 -5.54 0.51
CA ALA A 231 -1.65 -5.49 1.31
C ALA A 231 -1.14 -6.85 1.84
N HIS A 232 -2.05 -7.82 2.05
CA HIS A 232 -1.72 -9.20 2.42
C HIS A 232 -0.80 -9.94 1.43
N THR A 233 -0.72 -9.51 0.16
CA THR A 233 0.19 -10.08 -0.85
C THR A 233 1.64 -9.64 -0.65
N PHE A 234 1.86 -8.51 0.02
CA PHE A 234 3.17 -7.90 0.24
C PHE A 234 3.74 -8.19 1.63
N PHE A 235 2.87 -8.21 2.65
CA PHE A 235 3.28 -8.56 4.03
C PHE A 235 3.73 -10.01 4.19
N GLY A 236 3.47 -10.90 3.22
CA GLY A 236 3.97 -12.27 3.20
C GLY A 236 5.22 -12.50 2.33
N GLY A 237 5.81 -11.44 1.79
CA GLY A 237 6.93 -11.51 0.84
C GLY A 237 8.10 -10.58 1.21
N VAL A 238 9.00 -10.36 0.25
CA VAL A 238 10.23 -9.58 0.51
C VAL A 238 9.98 -8.09 0.77
N ALA A 239 8.76 -7.59 0.55
CA ALA A 239 8.36 -6.23 0.90
C ALA A 239 8.16 -6.03 2.41
N GLU A 240 7.84 -7.08 3.17
CA GLU A 240 7.47 -6.99 4.59
C GLU A 240 8.45 -6.15 5.44
N PRO A 241 9.80 -6.31 5.33
CA PRO A 241 10.73 -5.54 6.15
C PRO A 241 10.65 -4.01 5.92
N ALA A 242 10.45 -3.56 4.68
CA ALA A 242 10.25 -2.14 4.38
C ALA A 242 8.93 -1.65 5.00
N LEU A 243 7.84 -2.38 4.76
CA LEU A 243 6.52 -2.00 5.23
C LEU A 243 6.46 -1.93 6.75
N ARG A 244 7.09 -2.91 7.43
CA ARG A 244 7.24 -2.91 8.88
C ARG A 244 8.08 -1.73 9.38
N THR A 245 9.10 -1.33 8.63
CA THR A 245 9.89 -0.14 8.95
C THR A 245 9.04 1.12 8.88
N ILE A 246 8.21 1.29 7.84
CA ILE A 246 7.28 2.42 7.75
C ILE A 246 6.26 2.37 8.90
N LEU A 247 5.65 1.22 9.18
CA LEU A 247 4.68 1.09 10.29
C LEU A 247 5.27 1.47 11.65
N THR A 248 6.51 1.08 11.93
CA THR A 248 7.10 1.24 13.27
C THR A 248 7.96 2.49 13.43
N ARG A 249 8.44 3.05 12.32
CA ARG A 249 9.40 4.17 12.33
C ARG A 249 9.03 5.30 11.38
N GLY A 250 7.98 5.18 10.58
CA GLY A 250 7.55 6.15 9.57
C GLY A 250 7.06 7.48 10.16
N ARG A 251 6.59 7.49 11.41
CA ARG A 251 6.14 8.72 12.10
C ARG A 251 7.21 9.80 12.20
N ALA A 252 8.45 9.44 12.50
CA ALA A 252 9.53 10.42 12.65
C ALA A 252 9.98 11.07 11.31
N PRO A 253 10.23 10.31 10.22
CA PRO A 253 10.53 10.88 8.91
C PRO A 253 9.29 11.43 8.18
N GLY A 254 8.07 11.12 8.64
CA GLY A 254 6.82 11.60 8.04
C GLY A 254 6.41 10.79 6.81
N VAL A 255 6.41 9.47 6.94
CA VAL A 255 6.00 8.52 5.88
C VAL A 255 4.79 7.77 6.35
N SER A 256 3.66 7.97 5.68
CA SER A 256 2.39 7.31 5.97
C SER A 256 2.25 6.00 5.19
N LEU A 257 1.55 5.03 5.78
CA LEU A 257 1.18 3.78 5.12
C LEU A 257 -0.32 3.56 5.24
N VAL A 258 -1.01 3.37 4.12
CA VAL A 258 -2.39 2.93 4.06
C VAL A 258 -2.42 1.51 3.51
N SER A 259 -2.80 0.55 4.34
CA SER A 259 -2.89 -0.86 3.95
C SER A 259 -4.34 -1.26 3.75
N ALA A 260 -4.76 -1.58 2.52
CA ALA A 260 -6.08 -2.14 2.26
C ALA A 260 -5.99 -3.66 2.09
N THR A 261 -6.83 -4.42 2.79
CA THR A 261 -6.84 -5.87 2.67
C THR A 261 -8.18 -6.51 2.99
N GLN A 262 -8.48 -7.62 2.33
CA GLN A 262 -9.61 -8.48 2.68
C GLN A 262 -9.28 -9.56 3.71
N ARG A 263 -8.00 -9.70 4.07
CA ARG A 263 -7.48 -10.71 5.00
C ARG A 263 -6.69 -10.01 6.10
N PRO A 264 -7.34 -9.36 7.08
CA PRO A 264 -6.64 -8.71 8.18
C PRO A 264 -5.76 -9.70 8.96
N SER A 265 -6.18 -10.96 9.08
CA SER A 265 -5.38 -12.04 9.68
C SER A 265 -4.03 -12.34 8.99
N ALA A 266 -3.83 -11.86 7.75
CA ALA A 266 -2.57 -11.98 7.02
C ALA A 266 -1.67 -10.73 7.15
N VAL A 267 -2.15 -9.66 7.77
CA VAL A 267 -1.34 -8.50 8.13
C VAL A 267 -0.64 -8.81 9.46
N PRO A 268 0.66 -8.50 9.62
CA PRO A 268 1.35 -8.74 10.87
C PRO A 268 0.68 -7.98 12.02
N GLU A 269 0.71 -8.53 13.23
CA GLU A 269 0.08 -7.94 14.42
C GLU A 269 0.51 -6.49 14.65
N VAL A 270 1.78 -6.17 14.36
CA VAL A 270 2.30 -4.80 14.45
C VAL A 270 1.62 -3.85 13.45
N GLY A 271 1.22 -4.32 12.27
CA GLY A 271 0.48 -3.50 11.31
C GLY A 271 -0.90 -3.13 11.83
N ILE A 272 -1.61 -4.07 12.46
CA ILE A 272 -2.93 -3.81 13.03
C ILE A 272 -2.83 -2.94 14.29
N SER A 273 -1.95 -3.31 15.23
CA SER A 273 -1.81 -2.62 16.52
C SER A 273 -1.17 -1.24 16.43
N GLN A 274 -0.39 -0.95 15.39
CA GLN A 274 0.14 0.40 15.13
C GLN A 274 -0.79 1.24 14.25
N SER A 275 -1.92 0.68 13.78
CA SER A 275 -2.85 1.46 12.98
C SER A 275 -3.57 2.48 13.85
N ASP A 276 -3.33 3.76 13.61
CA ASP A 276 -4.00 4.86 14.33
C ASP A 276 -5.38 5.15 13.76
N VAL A 277 -5.61 4.80 12.49
CA VAL A 277 -6.95 4.81 11.87
C VAL A 277 -7.28 3.46 11.25
N LEU A 278 -8.35 2.83 11.73
CA LEU A 278 -8.90 1.60 11.15
C LEU A 278 -10.24 1.90 10.49
N ILE A 279 -10.33 1.70 9.17
CA ILE A 279 -11.57 1.80 8.40
C ILE A 279 -12.06 0.40 8.08
N SER A 280 -13.05 -0.06 8.83
CA SER A 280 -13.70 -1.34 8.61
C SER A 280 -14.95 -1.17 7.77
N HIS A 281 -14.90 -1.68 6.54
CA HIS A 281 -16.10 -2.07 5.78
C HIS A 281 -16.72 -3.34 6.40
N ARG A 282 -17.71 -3.91 5.74
CA ARG A 282 -18.34 -5.16 6.20
C ARG A 282 -17.33 -6.31 6.25
N LEU A 283 -17.20 -6.91 7.42
CA LEU A 283 -16.50 -8.17 7.66
C LEU A 283 -17.53 -9.26 7.98
N THR A 284 -17.26 -10.48 7.53
CA THR A 284 -18.14 -11.64 7.78
C THR A 284 -17.39 -12.84 8.36
N SER A 285 -16.07 -12.77 8.45
CA SER A 285 -15.21 -13.84 8.92
C SER A 285 -14.95 -13.66 10.41
N GLN A 286 -15.32 -14.66 11.21
CA GLN A 286 -15.09 -14.62 12.66
C GLN A 286 -13.59 -14.52 12.96
N ALA A 287 -12.75 -15.26 12.23
CA ALA A 287 -11.30 -15.23 12.42
C ALA A 287 -10.71 -13.82 12.17
N ASP A 288 -11.26 -13.08 11.20
CA ASP A 288 -10.81 -11.72 10.90
C ASP A 288 -11.29 -10.71 11.94
N LEU A 289 -12.51 -10.88 12.46
CA LEU A 289 -13.02 -10.10 13.59
C LEU A 289 -12.17 -10.36 14.86
N ASP A 290 -11.87 -11.62 15.15
CA ASP A 290 -11.05 -12.03 16.29
C ASP A 290 -9.62 -11.50 16.18
N ALA A 291 -9.03 -11.49 14.97
CA ALA A 291 -7.71 -10.94 14.72
C ALA A 291 -7.65 -9.44 15.03
N LEU A 292 -8.64 -8.67 14.54
CA LEU A 292 -8.74 -7.23 14.83
C LEU A 292 -8.99 -6.98 16.32
N GLN A 293 -9.87 -7.76 16.94
CA GLN A 293 -10.19 -7.64 18.37
C GLN A 293 -8.99 -7.98 19.27
N THR A 294 -8.16 -8.93 18.85
CA THR A 294 -6.95 -9.30 19.58
C THR A 294 -5.89 -8.20 19.49
N ALA A 295 -5.70 -7.62 18.31
CA ALA A 295 -4.70 -6.58 18.09
C ALA A 295 -5.11 -5.20 18.63
N GLN A 296 -6.41 -4.87 18.68
CA GLN A 296 -6.94 -3.61 19.23
C GLN A 296 -8.14 -3.85 20.16
N PRO A 297 -7.94 -4.44 21.36
CA PRO A 297 -9.04 -4.86 22.23
C PRO A 297 -9.90 -3.71 22.74
N THR A 298 -9.29 -2.55 23.02
CA THR A 298 -9.95 -1.41 23.64
C THR A 298 -11.09 -0.89 22.79
N TYR A 299 -10.90 -0.74 21.47
CA TYR A 299 -11.90 -0.17 20.57
C TYR A 299 -12.83 -1.20 19.95
N MET A 300 -12.29 -2.37 19.59
CA MET A 300 -13.06 -3.40 18.88
C MET A 300 -14.13 -4.05 19.77
N ASN A 301 -13.91 -4.11 21.10
CA ASN A 301 -14.92 -4.58 22.04
C ASN A 301 -16.19 -3.71 22.05
N PHE A 302 -16.06 -2.39 21.83
CA PHE A 302 -17.21 -1.47 21.79
C PHE A 302 -17.85 -1.34 20.40
N SER A 303 -17.07 -1.54 19.33
CA SER A 303 -17.55 -1.39 17.95
C SER A 303 -18.27 -2.63 17.42
N LEU A 304 -17.72 -3.83 17.61
CA LEU A 304 -18.23 -5.06 16.99
C LEU A 304 -19.39 -5.71 17.76
N SER A 305 -19.55 -5.36 19.03
CA SER A 305 -20.63 -5.86 19.89
C SER A 305 -21.94 -5.10 19.71
N ASP A 306 -21.89 -3.89 19.13
CA ASP A 306 -23.05 -3.05 18.85
C ASP A 306 -23.49 -3.26 17.39
N ALA A 307 -24.34 -4.27 17.18
CA ALA A 307 -24.81 -4.69 15.86
C ALA A 307 -25.40 -3.54 15.02
N ASP A 308 -25.99 -2.53 15.68
CA ASP A 308 -26.58 -1.35 15.05
C ASP A 308 -25.54 -0.43 14.37
N ARG A 309 -24.24 -0.61 14.67
CA ARG A 309 -23.15 0.21 14.12
C ARG A 309 -22.41 -0.47 12.98
N LEU A 310 -22.67 -1.76 12.72
CA LEU A 310 -21.96 -2.54 11.72
C LEU A 310 -22.35 -2.10 10.29
N PRO A 311 -21.40 -2.12 9.33
CA PRO A 311 -21.70 -1.84 7.93
C PRO A 311 -22.54 -2.94 7.29
N GLU A 312 -23.62 -2.57 6.62
CA GLU A 312 -24.50 -3.51 5.92
C GLU A 312 -24.37 -3.39 4.40
N ALA A 313 -24.32 -2.16 3.90
CA ALA A 313 -24.26 -1.80 2.49
C ALA A 313 -22.83 -1.43 2.01
N PRO A 314 -22.53 -1.54 0.71
CA PRO A 314 -21.26 -1.06 0.15
C PRO A 314 -21.04 0.44 0.43
N GLY A 315 -19.82 0.79 0.80
CA GLY A 315 -19.44 2.18 1.15
C GLY A 315 -19.79 2.61 2.58
N GLU A 316 -20.58 1.83 3.31
CA GLU A 316 -20.72 2.01 4.76
C GLU A 316 -19.46 1.50 5.47
N VAL A 317 -18.99 2.25 6.46
CA VAL A 317 -17.79 1.90 7.23
C VAL A 317 -17.97 2.22 8.70
N VAL A 318 -17.25 1.48 9.53
CA VAL A 318 -16.91 1.88 10.89
C VAL A 318 -15.47 2.36 10.88
N ILE A 319 -15.24 3.55 11.41
CA ILE A 319 -13.92 4.15 11.57
C ILE A 319 -13.59 4.12 13.06
N VAL A 320 -12.47 3.51 13.40
CA VAL A 320 -11.83 3.63 14.72
C VAL A 320 -10.69 4.61 14.58
N ASP A 321 -10.70 5.62 15.44
CA ASP A 321 -9.69 6.68 15.50
C ASP A 321 -9.01 6.61 16.86
N ASP A 322 -7.73 6.20 16.87
CA ASP A 322 -6.93 6.10 18.08
C ASP A 322 -6.48 7.47 18.58
N ALA A 323 -6.32 8.46 17.69
CA ALA A 323 -5.84 9.78 18.06
C ALA A 323 -6.82 10.51 18.98
N THR A 324 -8.11 10.40 18.69
CA THR A 324 -9.22 11.03 19.42
C THR A 324 -9.96 10.04 20.34
N GLU A 325 -9.54 8.77 20.37
CA GLU A 325 -10.20 7.66 21.05
C GLU A 325 -11.70 7.49 20.68
N THR A 326 -12.07 7.72 19.42
CA THR A 326 -13.48 7.70 18.97
C THR A 326 -13.80 6.63 17.93
N ILE A 327 -15.10 6.30 17.82
CA ILE A 327 -15.64 5.35 16.84
C ILE A 327 -16.77 6.02 16.07
N HIS A 328 -16.70 5.97 14.75
CA HIS A 328 -17.63 6.63 13.84
C HIS A 328 -18.29 5.62 12.91
N SER A 329 -19.62 5.65 12.83
CA SER A 329 -20.35 4.98 11.75
C SER A 329 -20.51 6.00 10.63
N ALA A 330 -20.04 5.67 9.43
CA ALA A 330 -19.90 6.62 8.33
C ALA A 330 -20.31 6.02 6.99
N GLN A 331 -20.68 6.91 6.07
CA GLN A 331 -20.81 6.63 4.65
C GLN A 331 -19.64 7.31 3.92
N VAL A 332 -18.85 6.53 3.19
CA VAL A 332 -17.77 7.06 2.35
C VAL A 332 -18.40 7.89 1.21
N ARG A 333 -17.84 9.09 0.96
CA ARG A 333 -18.36 9.96 -0.10
C ARG A 333 -18.22 9.31 -1.48
N PRO A 334 -19.01 9.74 -2.48
CA PRO A 334 -18.75 9.38 -3.86
C PRO A 334 -17.35 9.83 -4.33
N ARG A 335 -16.70 9.02 -5.17
CA ARG A 335 -15.52 9.40 -5.94
C ARG A 335 -15.89 10.45 -6.99
N ASP A 336 -14.97 11.39 -7.19
CA ASP A 336 -15.08 12.40 -8.24
C ASP A 336 -14.53 11.87 -9.57
N THR A 337 -13.60 10.91 -9.49
CA THR A 337 -12.99 10.21 -10.61
C THR A 337 -13.72 8.90 -10.91
N PRO A 338 -13.64 8.39 -12.16
CA PRO A 338 -14.10 7.03 -12.48
C PRO A 338 -13.41 5.99 -11.59
N HIS A 339 -14.04 4.83 -11.42
CA HIS A 339 -13.47 3.74 -10.63
C HIS A 339 -13.47 2.42 -11.40
N GLY A 340 -12.34 1.72 -11.38
CA GLY A 340 -12.22 0.37 -11.90
C GLY A 340 -12.73 -0.71 -10.92
N GLY A 341 -12.59 -1.98 -11.32
CA GLY A 341 -12.81 -3.13 -10.43
C GLY A 341 -14.25 -3.63 -10.33
N ASP A 342 -15.18 -3.09 -11.12
CA ASP A 342 -16.51 -3.68 -11.25
C ASP A 342 -16.40 -5.10 -11.81
N SER A 343 -17.20 -6.02 -11.24
CA SER A 343 -17.19 -7.40 -11.71
C SER A 343 -17.66 -7.45 -13.16
N PRO A 344 -16.91 -8.08 -14.08
CA PRO A 344 -17.30 -8.16 -15.47
C PRO A 344 -18.66 -8.87 -15.57
N ARG A 345 -19.57 -8.31 -16.36
CA ARG A 345 -20.88 -8.92 -16.61
C ARG A 345 -20.86 -9.56 -17.98
N ALA A 346 -21.31 -10.81 -18.07
CA ALA A 346 -21.44 -11.50 -19.35
C ALA A 346 -22.35 -10.74 -20.34
N SER A 347 -23.28 -9.91 -19.84
CA SER A 347 -24.12 -9.03 -20.66
C SER A 347 -23.37 -7.92 -21.39
N ASP A 348 -22.19 -7.56 -20.89
CA ASP A 348 -21.42 -6.41 -21.38
C ASP A 348 -20.33 -6.86 -22.38
N VAL A 349 -20.16 -8.18 -22.53
CA VAL A 349 -19.23 -8.79 -23.48
C VAL A 349 -19.98 -9.11 -24.77
N VAL A 350 -19.68 -8.38 -25.84
CA VAL A 350 -20.12 -8.74 -27.19
C VAL A 350 -19.16 -9.78 -27.73
N ALA A 351 -19.61 -11.04 -27.82
CA ALA A 351 -18.90 -12.07 -28.56
C ALA A 351 -19.29 -11.95 -30.04
N ASP A 352 -18.31 -11.67 -30.91
CA ASP A 352 -18.50 -11.87 -32.34
C ASP A 352 -18.49 -13.39 -32.61
N ASP A 353 -19.65 -13.93 -32.99
CA ASP A 353 -19.85 -15.34 -33.39
C ASP A 353 -19.17 -15.69 -34.72
#